data_AF-A0A1H6X091-F1
#
_entry.id   AF-A0A1H6X091-F1
#
_cell.length_a   1.000
_cell.length_b   1.000
_cell.length_c   1.000
_cell.angle_alpha   90.00
_cell.angle_beta   90.00
_cell.angle_gamma   90.00
#
_symmetry.space_group_name_H-M   'P 1'
#
loop_
_entity.id
_entity.type
_entity.pdbx_description
1 polymer ?
#
loop_
_entity_poly.entity_id
_entity_poly.type
_entity_poly.pdbx_seq_one_letter_code
_entity_poly.pdbx_strand_id
1 'polypeptide(L)'
;MKKARAQWRGAVLVCAKCSKKVDGGFGPKGRDRLAKALRREPGFGKGRKANMGVAEVKCLGICPKNAVVVIDTRRPDEWLVVPAGADVALLTERLG
;
A
#
# COMPACT_ATOMS: atom_id res chain seq x y z
N MET A 1 27.66 -12.67 -1.83
CA MET A 1 26.29 -12.21 -1.53
C MET A 1 25.38 -13.42 -1.33
N LYS A 2 24.56 -13.48 -0.26
CA LYS A 2 23.61 -14.58 -0.03
C LYS A 2 22.18 -14.13 -0.38
N LYS A 3 21.37 -15.00 -0.98
CA LYS A 3 19.98 -14.71 -1.39
C LYS A 3 18.98 -15.35 -0.42
N ALA A 4 17.96 -14.62 -0.02
CA ALA A 4 16.80 -15.17 0.69
C ALA A 4 15.65 -15.44 -0.29
N ARG A 5 14.93 -16.55 -0.13
CA ARG A 5 13.78 -16.89 -0.99
C ARG A 5 12.56 -16.03 -0.63
N ALA A 6 12.02 -15.32 -1.62
CA ALA A 6 10.78 -14.55 -1.52
C ALA A 6 9.81 -14.91 -2.64
N GLN A 7 8.52 -14.70 -2.42
CA GLN A 7 7.42 -14.94 -3.36
C GLN A 7 6.86 -13.65 -3.96
N TRP A 8 7.47 -12.50 -3.65
CA TRP A 8 7.03 -11.21 -4.15
C TRP A 8 7.15 -11.17 -5.67
N ARG A 9 6.04 -10.88 -6.35
CA ARG A 9 5.98 -10.56 -7.78
C ARG A 9 5.98 -9.05 -8.05
N GLY A 10 5.75 -8.27 -7.00
CA GLY A 10 5.79 -6.82 -6.98
C GLY A 10 5.64 -6.33 -5.54
N ALA A 11 5.70 -5.01 -5.37
CA ALA A 11 5.43 -4.34 -4.12
C ALA A 11 4.58 -3.09 -4.32
N VAL A 12 3.70 -2.84 -3.36
CA VAL A 12 2.98 -1.59 -3.16
C VAL A 12 3.78 -0.77 -2.15
N LEU A 13 4.34 0.35 -2.62
CA LEU A 13 5.03 1.32 -1.79
C LEU A 13 4.01 2.34 -1.29
N VAL A 14 3.84 2.44 0.02
CA VAL A 14 2.85 3.32 0.66
C VAL A 14 3.56 4.49 1.33
N CYS A 15 3.19 5.73 0.99
CA CYS A 15 3.79 6.93 1.57
C CYS A 15 3.44 7.07 3.07
N ALA A 16 4.40 6.81 3.97
CA ALA A 16 4.17 6.86 5.41
C ALA A 16 3.79 8.26 5.91
N LYS A 17 4.28 9.33 5.26
CA LYS A 17 3.93 10.72 5.62
C LYS A 17 2.46 11.00 5.32
N CYS A 18 1.94 10.55 4.17
CA CYS A 18 0.52 10.70 3.85
C CYS A 18 -0.34 9.87 4.80
N SER A 19 0.04 8.61 5.03
CA SER A 19 -0.65 7.73 6.00
C SER A 19 -0.76 8.36 7.40
N LYS A 20 0.29 9.03 7.87
CA LYS A 20 0.28 9.76 9.15
C LYS A 20 -0.63 11.00 9.13
N LYS A 21 -0.69 11.73 8.00
CA LYS A 21 -1.56 12.91 7.87
C LYS A 21 -3.04 12.55 7.80
N VAL A 22 -3.37 11.49 7.08
CA VAL A 22 -4.76 10.99 6.95
C VAL A 22 -5.21 10.30 8.25
N ASP A 23 -4.30 9.60 8.91
CA ASP A 23 -4.46 8.94 10.20
C ASP A 23 -5.67 7.97 10.32
N GLY A 24 -5.96 7.24 9.24
CA GLY A 24 -7.04 6.26 9.22
C GLY A 24 -7.80 6.29 7.91
N GLY A 25 -9.09 6.01 7.95
CA GLY A 25 -9.99 6.02 6.79
C GLY A 25 -10.04 4.72 6.01
N PHE A 26 -9.33 3.67 6.43
CA PHE A 26 -9.31 2.39 5.70
C PHE A 26 -9.74 1.21 6.55
N GLY A 27 -10.10 0.12 5.87
CA GLY A 27 -10.59 -1.12 6.47
C GLY A 27 -12.03 -1.04 6.99
N PRO A 28 -12.57 -2.15 7.52
CA PRO A 28 -14.01 -2.29 7.80
C PRO A 28 -14.59 -1.26 8.78
N LYS A 29 -13.75 -0.71 9.67
CA LYS A 29 -14.15 0.30 10.66
C LYS A 29 -13.66 1.71 10.31
N GLY A 30 -12.97 1.89 9.18
CA GLY A 30 -12.40 3.17 8.75
C GLY A 30 -11.31 3.72 9.67
N ARG A 31 -10.68 2.90 10.51
CA ARG A 31 -9.64 3.35 11.48
C ARG A 31 -8.24 2.86 11.13
N ASP A 32 -8.12 1.94 10.18
CA ASP A 32 -6.81 1.41 9.81
C ASP A 32 -6.11 2.37 8.86
N ARG A 33 -4.78 2.43 8.95
CA ARG A 33 -3.94 3.04 7.92
C ARG A 33 -3.94 2.15 6.67
N LEU A 34 -3.79 2.77 5.49
CA LEU A 34 -3.86 2.06 4.21
C LEU A 34 -2.95 0.83 4.14
N ALA A 35 -1.67 0.96 4.55
CA ALA A 35 -0.74 -0.17 4.52
C ALA A 35 -1.17 -1.34 5.43
N LYS A 36 -1.83 -1.05 6.56
CA LYS A 36 -2.36 -2.10 7.44
C LYS A 36 -3.58 -2.76 6.82
N ALA A 37 -4.47 -1.99 6.22
CA ALA A 37 -5.64 -2.51 5.53
C ALA A 37 -5.24 -3.40 4.34
N LEU A 38 -4.36 -2.90 3.45
CA LEU A 38 -3.83 -3.68 2.32
C LEU A 38 -3.19 -5.00 2.76
N ARG A 39 -2.44 -5.03 3.86
CA ARG A 39 -1.79 -6.26 4.36
C ARG A 39 -2.78 -7.31 4.89
N ARG A 40 -4.06 -6.97 5.08
CA ARG A 40 -5.10 -7.93 5.45
C ARG A 40 -5.76 -8.56 4.23
N GLU A 41 -5.58 -7.98 3.05
CA GLU A 41 -6.17 -8.51 1.83
C GLU A 41 -5.42 -9.76 1.35
N PRO A 42 -6.13 -10.72 0.74
CA PRO A 42 -5.54 -11.97 0.25
C PRO A 42 -4.36 -11.73 -0.70
N GLY A 43 -3.23 -12.37 -0.43
CA GLY A 43 -2.02 -12.28 -1.28
C GLY A 43 -1.12 -11.06 -1.02
N PHE A 44 -1.58 -10.08 -0.25
CA PHE A 44 -0.80 -8.91 0.14
C PHE A 44 -0.15 -9.10 1.50
N GLY A 45 1.05 -8.54 1.71
CA GLY A 45 1.68 -8.67 3.03
C GLY A 45 3.05 -8.04 3.15
N LYS A 46 3.56 -7.94 4.39
CA LYS A 46 4.92 -7.46 4.66
C LYS A 46 5.99 -8.55 4.51
N GLY A 47 5.61 -9.82 4.70
CA GLY A 47 6.56 -10.94 4.74
C GLY A 47 6.95 -11.46 3.36
N ARG A 48 8.11 -12.14 3.28
CA ARG A 48 8.64 -12.76 2.05
C ARG A 48 7.73 -13.80 1.40
N LYS A 49 6.68 -14.25 2.09
CA LYS A 49 5.69 -15.23 1.60
C LYS A 49 4.44 -14.57 0.98
N ALA A 50 4.34 -13.25 0.99
CA ALA A 50 3.28 -12.56 0.26
C ALA A 50 3.53 -12.66 -1.26
N ASN A 51 2.47 -12.59 -2.05
CA ASN A 51 2.57 -12.47 -3.50
C ASN A 51 2.87 -11.00 -3.88
N MET A 52 2.13 -10.07 -3.27
CA MET A 52 2.39 -8.63 -3.36
C MET A 52 2.92 -8.09 -2.04
N GLY A 53 4.12 -7.53 -2.06
CA GLY A 53 4.72 -6.88 -0.91
C GLY A 53 4.02 -5.56 -0.57
N VAL A 54 3.78 -5.26 0.70
CA VAL A 54 3.26 -3.94 1.12
C VAL A 54 4.26 -3.29 2.06
N ALA A 55 4.97 -2.29 1.55
CA ALA A 55 6.04 -1.61 2.26
C ALA A 55 5.69 -0.13 2.46
N GLU A 56 5.83 0.35 3.70
CA GLU A 56 5.77 1.80 3.93
C GLU A 56 7.14 2.40 3.61
N VAL A 57 7.12 3.48 2.85
CA VAL A 57 8.30 4.24 2.45
C VAL A 57 8.25 5.65 3.03
N LYS A 58 9.39 6.34 3.02
CA LYS A 58 9.45 7.77 3.39
C LYS A 58 8.59 8.62 2.43
N CYS A 59 8.50 9.91 2.73
CA CYS A 59 7.74 10.87 1.94
C CYS A 59 8.09 10.79 0.44
N LEU A 60 7.07 10.68 -0.40
CA LEU A 60 7.19 10.61 -1.86
C LEU A 60 7.10 11.99 -2.56
N GLY A 61 7.17 13.08 -1.80
CA GLY A 61 7.17 14.45 -2.34
C GLY A 61 5.79 15.02 -2.71
N ILE A 62 4.77 14.16 -2.85
CA ILE A 62 3.40 14.57 -3.16
C ILE A 62 2.53 14.38 -1.90
N CYS A 63 1.79 15.43 -1.52
CA CYS A 63 0.94 15.46 -0.31
C CYS A 63 -0.50 15.84 -0.67
N PRO A 64 -1.30 14.92 -1.24
CA PRO A 64 -2.69 15.19 -1.58
C PRO A 64 -3.54 15.40 -0.31
N LYS A 65 -4.65 16.12 -0.45
CA LYS A 65 -5.61 16.33 0.66
C LYS A 65 -6.38 15.03 0.91
N ASN A 66 -6.46 14.61 2.17
CA ASN A 66 -7.23 13.44 2.63
C ASN A 66 -6.96 12.14 1.83
N ALA A 67 -5.72 11.95 1.37
CA ALA A 67 -5.37 10.79 0.55
C ALA A 67 -3.93 10.31 0.80
N VAL A 68 -3.66 9.06 0.39
CA VAL A 68 -2.36 8.41 0.49
C VAL A 68 -1.85 8.07 -0.90
N VAL A 69 -0.62 8.51 -1.18
CA VAL A 69 0.07 8.13 -2.43
C VAL A 69 0.63 6.71 -2.30
N VAL A 70 0.36 5.88 -3.30
CA VAL A 70 0.94 4.54 -3.44
C VAL A 70 1.53 4.34 -4.83
N ILE A 71 2.55 3.48 -4.91
CA ILE A 71 3.20 3.09 -6.16
C ILE A 71 3.17 1.56 -6.25
N ASP A 72 2.69 1.02 -7.36
CA ASP A 72 2.96 -0.37 -7.73
C ASP A 72 4.31 -0.43 -8.44
N THR A 73 5.28 -1.14 -7.87
CA THR A 73 6.61 -1.30 -8.48
C THR A 73 6.59 -1.96 -9.87
N ARG A 74 5.49 -2.62 -10.25
CA ARG A 74 5.29 -3.19 -11.59
C ARG A 74 4.90 -2.14 -12.63
N ARG A 75 4.38 -0.98 -12.18
CA ARG A 75 3.97 0.18 -12.99
C ARG A 75 4.46 1.48 -12.33
N PRO A 76 5.79 1.71 -12.29
CA PRO A 76 6.37 2.79 -11.48
C PRO A 76 6.10 4.20 -12.02
N ASP A 77 5.63 4.31 -13.26
CA ASP A 77 5.16 5.51 -13.93
C ASP A 77 3.73 5.91 -13.53
N GLU A 78 2.96 5.00 -12.93
CA GLU A 78 1.62 5.25 -12.44
C GLU A 78 1.58 5.37 -10.91
N TRP A 79 1.37 6.59 -10.42
CA TRP A 79 1.25 6.86 -8.99
C TRP A 79 -0.21 7.05 -8.62
N LEU A 80 -0.71 6.22 -7.72
CA LEU A 80 -2.11 6.24 -7.33
C LEU A 80 -2.30 7.15 -6.11
N VAL A 81 -3.30 8.01 -6.19
CA VAL A 81 -3.78 8.82 -5.06
C VAL A 81 -5.02 8.14 -4.50
N VAL A 82 -4.88 7.52 -3.33
CA VAL A 82 -5.95 6.74 -2.70
C VAL A 82 -6.64 7.60 -1.63
N PRO A 83 -7.89 8.06 -1.85
CA PRO A 83 -8.59 8.86 -0.86
C PRO A 83 -8.91 8.04 0.40
N ALA A 84 -8.98 8.71 1.55
CA ALA A 84 -9.56 8.14 2.75
C ALA A 84 -10.99 7.66 2.48
N GLY A 85 -11.37 6.50 2.99
CA GLY A 85 -12.67 5.87 2.73
C GLY A 85 -12.71 5.02 1.46
N ALA A 86 -11.61 4.95 0.68
CA ALA A 86 -11.54 4.06 -0.48
C ALA A 86 -11.74 2.59 -0.07
N ASP A 87 -12.44 1.86 -0.92
CA ASP A 87 -12.59 0.42 -0.78
C ASP A 87 -11.24 -0.27 -1.03
N VAL A 88 -10.74 -0.92 0.01
CA VAL A 88 -9.42 -1.57 0.00
C VAL A 88 -9.44 -2.85 -0.82
N ALA A 89 -10.56 -3.58 -0.83
CA ALA A 89 -10.69 -4.81 -1.62
C ALA A 89 -10.66 -4.47 -3.12
N LEU A 90 -11.44 -3.47 -3.54
CA LEU A 90 -11.42 -2.98 -4.93
C LEU A 90 -10.03 -2.45 -5.33
N LEU A 91 -9.35 -1.73 -4.43
CA LEU A 91 -8.00 -1.27 -4.67
C LEU A 91 -7.03 -2.46 -4.88
N THR A 92 -7.18 -3.55 -4.14
CA THR A 92 -6.34 -4.74 -4.32
C THR A 92 -6.61 -5.50 -5.60
N GLU A 93 -7.82 -5.45 -6.17
CA GLU A 93 -8.08 -6.01 -7.50
C GLU A 93 -7.25 -5.29 -8.58
N ARG A 94 -7.09 -3.96 -8.47
CA ARG A 94 -6.21 -3.19 -9.35
C ARG A 94 -4.72 -3.49 -9.13
N LEU A 95 -4.33 -3.71 -7.87
CA LEU A 95 -2.93 -3.96 -7.48
C LEU A 95 -2.54 -5.44 -7.54
N GLY A 96 -3.47 -6.34 -7.88
CA GLY A 96 -3.29 -7.79 -8.05
C GLY A 96 -2.48 -8.12 -9.30
#